data_AF-A0A0K2RLL6-F1
#
_entry.id   AF-A0A0K2RLL6-F1
#
_cell.length_a   1.000
_cell.length_b   1.000
_cell.length_c   1.000
_cell.angle_alpha   90.00
_cell.angle_beta   90.00
_cell.angle_gamma   90.00
#
_symmetry.space_group_name_H-M   'P 1'
#
loop_
_entity.id
_entity.type
_entity.pdbx_description
1 polymer ?
#
loop_
_entity_poly.entity_id
_entity_poly.type
_entity_poly.pdbx_seq_one_letter_code
_entity_poly.pdbx_strand_id
1 'polypeptide(L)'
;MEPGRRHPNTRFIEELTQQAPEADGTELVFLCRSGQRSIAAAIAATQAGYTSYNVLEGFEGEPDRYGERTVNGWKNRGLPTNLGNI
;
A
#
# COMPACT_ATOMS: atom_id res chain seq x y z
N MET A 1 -25.77 -7.13 2.32
CA MET A 1 -24.37 -6.65 2.27
C MET A 1 -24.23 -5.92 0.93
N GLU A 2 -24.00 -4.60 0.93
CA GLU A 2 -23.98 -3.80 -0.31
C GLU A 2 -22.60 -3.93 -1.00
N PRO A 3 -22.53 -4.23 -2.30
CA PRO A 3 -21.26 -4.28 -3.02
C PRO A 3 -20.60 -2.89 -3.05
N GLY A 4 -19.33 -2.81 -2.63
CA GLY A 4 -18.49 -1.62 -2.81
C GLY A 4 -18.20 -0.76 -1.57
N ARG A 5 -18.77 -1.08 -0.40
CA ARG A 5 -18.40 -0.36 0.83
C ARG A 5 -17.00 -0.78 1.30
N ARG A 6 -16.02 0.13 1.19
CA ARG A 6 -14.73 -0.04 1.85
C ARG A 6 -14.96 0.06 3.36
N HIS A 7 -14.71 -1.03 4.09
CA HIS A 7 -14.70 -1.03 5.54
C HIS A 7 -13.27 -0.79 6.03
N PRO A 8 -13.02 0.22 6.88
CA PRO A 8 -11.71 0.40 7.48
C PRO A 8 -11.38 -0.81 8.38
N ASN A 9 -10.12 -1.25 8.39
CA ASN A 9 -9.65 -2.23 9.36
C ASN A 9 -9.46 -1.51 10.71
N THR A 10 -10.35 -1.79 11.67
CA THR A 10 -10.30 -1.17 13.01
C THR A 10 -9.15 -1.68 13.86
N ARG A 11 -8.50 -2.80 13.49
CA ARG A 11 -7.35 -3.38 14.19
C ARG A 11 -6.02 -3.10 13.49
N PHE A 12 -6.01 -2.23 12.49
CA PHE A 12 -4.84 -2.02 11.64
C PHE A 12 -3.55 -1.72 12.42
N ILE A 13 -3.59 -0.81 13.41
CA ILE A 13 -2.40 -0.46 14.20
C ILE A 13 -1.97 -1.60 15.11
N GLU A 14 -2.91 -2.30 15.73
CA GLU A 14 -2.62 -3.47 16.56
C GLU A 14 -1.88 -4.56 15.75
N GLU A 15 -2.41 -4.87 14.56
CA GLU A 15 -1.80 -5.85 13.65
C GLU A 15 -0.45 -5.35 13.10
N LEU A 16 -0.32 -4.04 12.83
CA LEU A 16 0.94 -3.46 12.36
C LEU A 16 2.04 -3.57 13.41
N THR A 17 1.75 -3.26 14.68
CA THR A 17 2.72 -3.33 15.77
C THR A 17 3.18 -4.76 16.06
N GLN A 18 2.32 -5.76 15.82
CA GLN A 18 2.73 -7.17 15.91
C GLN A 18 3.78 -7.55 14.84
N GLN A 19 3.73 -6.91 13.66
CA GLN A 19 4.67 -7.18 12.56
C GLN A 19 5.93 -6.32 12.63
N ALA A 20 5.79 -5.08 13.13
CA ALA A 20 6.87 -4.10 13.28
C ALA A 20 6.87 -3.54 14.70
N PRO A 21 7.42 -4.25 15.70
CA PRO A 21 7.33 -3.85 17.11
C PRO A 21 8.16 -2.61 17.46
N GLU A 22 9.22 -2.31 16.69
CA GLU A 22 10.14 -1.19 16.93
C GLU A 22 9.79 -0.01 16.02
N ALA A 23 8.94 0.91 16.49
CA ALA A 23 8.43 2.02 15.68
C ALA A 23 9.48 3.10 15.35
N ASP A 24 10.44 3.32 16.24
CA ASP A 24 11.52 4.30 16.13
C ASP A 24 12.71 3.82 15.28
N GLY A 25 12.83 2.52 15.03
CA GLY A 25 13.90 1.91 14.23
C GLY A 25 13.47 1.37 12.86
N THR A 26 12.17 1.24 12.59
CA THR A 26 11.65 0.58 11.38
C THR A 26 10.99 1.58 10.45
N GLU A 27 11.57 1.78 9.26
CA GLU A 27 10.91 2.52 8.17
C GLU A 27 9.90 1.61 7.45
N LEU A 28 8.67 2.10 7.29
CA LEU A 28 7.58 1.36 6.66
C LEU A 28 7.26 1.92 5.28
N VAL A 29 7.11 1.03 4.30
CA VAL A 29 6.68 1.37 2.94
C VAL A 29 5.34 0.70 2.65
N PHE A 30 4.30 1.51 2.47
CA PHE A 30 2.96 1.02 2.21
C PHE A 30 2.66 0.96 0.71
N LEU A 31 2.31 -0.23 0.24
CA LEU A 31 1.96 -0.50 -1.15
C LEU A 31 0.49 -0.92 -1.25
N CYS A 32 -0.25 -0.33 -2.19
CA CYS A 32 -1.54 -0.86 -2.62
C CYS A 32 -1.60 -0.91 -4.16
N ARG A 33 -2.76 -1.23 -4.73
CA ARG A 33 -2.91 -1.33 -6.19
C ARG A 33 -2.51 -0.07 -6.97
N SER A 34 -2.93 1.11 -6.50
CA SER A 34 -2.81 2.38 -7.25
C SER A 34 -2.36 3.56 -6.37
N GLY A 35 -1.71 3.30 -5.23
CA GLY A 35 -1.22 4.32 -4.30
C GLY A 35 -2.27 5.01 -3.41
N GLN A 36 -3.57 4.84 -3.66
CA GLN A 36 -4.63 5.60 -2.97
C GLN A 36 -4.94 5.10 -1.54
N ARG A 37 -5.14 3.78 -1.37
CA ARG A 37 -5.50 3.22 -0.05
C ARG A 37 -4.32 3.17 0.92
N SER A 38 -3.11 3.07 0.38
CA SER A 38 -1.87 3.05 1.15
C SER A 38 -1.56 4.40 1.81
N ILE A 39 -2.13 5.51 1.33
CA ILE A 39 -2.03 6.82 2.00
C ILE A 39 -2.62 6.75 3.41
N ALA A 40 -3.84 6.19 3.56
CA ALA A 40 -4.48 6.10 4.87
C ALA A 40 -3.69 5.19 5.84
N ALA A 41 -3.10 4.12 5.33
CA ALA A 41 -2.23 3.23 6.11
C ALA A 41 -0.95 3.96 6.57
N ALA A 42 -0.27 4.67 5.67
CA ALA A 42 0.92 5.46 5.98
C ALA A 42 0.63 6.56 7.01
N ILE A 43 -0.49 7.30 6.85
CA ILE A 43 -0.90 8.34 7.82
C ILE A 43 -1.13 7.72 9.21
N ALA A 44 -1.88 6.61 9.28
CA ALA A 44 -2.17 5.96 10.55
C ALA A 44 -0.89 5.44 11.23
N ALA A 45 0.04 4.87 10.46
CA ALA A 45 1.33 4.41 10.97
C ALA A 45 2.21 5.58 11.44
N THR A 46 2.27 6.69 10.70
CA THR A 46 2.95 7.92 11.14
C THR A 46 2.38 8.44 12.46
N GLN A 47 1.06 8.43 12.62
CA GLN A 47 0.41 8.83 13.87
C GLN A 47 0.74 7.89 15.03
N ALA A 48 1.04 6.62 14.75
CA ALA A 48 1.49 5.64 15.74
C ALA A 48 3.01 5.70 16.02
N GLY A 49 3.74 6.62 15.38
CA GLY A 49 5.16 6.87 15.66
C GLY A 49 6.14 6.27 14.64
N TYR A 50 5.66 5.61 13.58
CA TYR A 50 6.53 5.03 12.55
C TYR A 50 6.93 6.06 11.49
N THR A 51 8.19 6.04 11.08
CA THR A 51 8.58 6.66 9.80
C THR A 51 7.94 5.87 8.66
N SER A 52 7.00 6.50 7.93
CA SER A 52 6.14 5.80 6.98
C SER A 52 6.07 6.51 5.64
N TYR A 53 6.21 5.72 4.56
CA TYR A 53 6.14 6.18 3.18
C TYR A 53 5.00 5.51 2.43
N ASN A 54 4.41 6.25 1.49
CA ASN A 54 3.45 5.71 0.53
C ASN A 54 4.12 5.52 -0.83
N VAL A 55 3.97 4.34 -1.43
CA VAL A 55 4.40 4.11 -2.81
C VAL A 55 3.41 4.79 -3.76
N LEU A 56 3.84 5.92 -4.35
CA LEU A 56 3.09 6.60 -5.40
C LEU A 56 2.84 5.65 -6.57
N GLU A 57 1.71 5.85 -7.25
CA GLU A 57 1.23 4.98 -8.35
C GLU A 57 0.89 3.53 -7.91
N GLY A 58 1.33 3.07 -6.73
CA GLY A 58 1.08 1.72 -6.24
C GLY A 58 1.74 0.64 -7.11
N PHE A 59 1.20 -0.58 -7.05
CA PHE A 59 1.76 -1.73 -7.75
C PHE A 59 1.40 -1.76 -9.23
N GLU A 60 0.11 -1.64 -9.55
CA GLU A 60 -0.41 -1.77 -10.91
C GLU A 60 -0.63 -0.41 -11.60
N GLY A 61 -0.73 0.67 -10.83
CA GLY A 61 -1.00 1.98 -11.40
C GLY A 61 -2.48 2.37 -11.48
N GLU A 62 -2.70 3.52 -12.10
CA GLU A 62 -4.02 4.03 -12.47
C GLU A 62 -4.49 3.40 -13.79
N PRO A 63 -5.81 3.22 -13.97
CA PRO A 63 -6.33 2.77 -15.25
C PRO A 63 -6.13 3.85 -16.32
N ASP A 64 -5.76 3.44 -17.52
CA ASP A 64 -5.66 4.29 -18.69
C ASP A 64 -7.05 4.59 -19.29
N ARG A 65 -7.07 5.24 -20.46
CA ARG A 65 -8.31 5.59 -21.16
C ARG A 65 -9.17 4.39 -21.60
N TYR A 66 -8.59 3.19 -21.62
CA TYR A 66 -9.28 1.93 -21.94
C TYR A 66 -9.64 1.14 -20.69
N GLY A 67 -9.28 1.63 -19.49
CA GLY A 67 -9.51 0.94 -18.22
C GLY A 67 -8.39 -0.03 -17.83
N GLU A 68 -7.32 -0.11 -18.62
CA GLU A 68 -6.20 -1.03 -18.41
C GLU A 68 -5.12 -0.40 -17.52
N ARG A 69 -4.39 -1.22 -16.77
CA ARG A 69 -3.34 -0.76 -15.83
C ARG A 69 -1.95 -1.03 -16.39
N THR A 70 -1.58 -0.26 -17.41
CA THR A 70 -0.39 -0.53 -18.23
C THR A 70 0.60 0.65 -18.28
N VAL A 71 0.26 1.79 -17.69
CA VAL A 71 1.01 3.05 -17.87
C VAL A 71 2.04 3.30 -16.77
N ASN A 72 1.68 3.11 -15.51
CA ASN A 72 2.48 3.51 -14.35
C ASN A 72 2.40 2.48 -13.20
N GLY A 73 3.04 2.75 -12.06
CA GLY A 73 3.09 1.80 -10.94
C GLY A 73 4.26 0.83 -11.02
N TRP A 74 4.61 0.26 -9.86
CA TRP A 74 5.80 -0.57 -9.63
C TRP A 74 6.05 -1.59 -10.75
N LYS A 75 5.01 -2.34 -11.13
CA LYS A 75 5.07 -3.36 -12.18
C LYS A 75 5.41 -2.76 -13.55
N ASN A 76 4.72 -1.70 -13.97
CA ASN A 76 4.91 -1.09 -15.29
C ASN A 76 6.19 -0.25 -15.37
N ARG A 77 6.77 0.12 -14.23
CA ARG A 77 8.11 0.73 -14.12
C ARG A 77 9.25 -0.30 -14.23
N GLY A 78 8.94 -1.59 -14.36
CA GLY A 78 9.95 -2.66 -14.50
C GLY A 78 10.73 -2.95 -13.21
N LEU A 79 10.22 -2.51 -12.05
CA LEU A 79 10.85 -2.84 -10.78
C LEU A 79 10.68 -4.34 -10.48
N PRO A 80 11.58 -4.95 -9.69
CA PRO A 80 11.51 -6.38 -9.39
C PRO A 80 10.15 -6.79 -8.83
N THR A 81 9.54 -7.79 -9.45
CA THR A 81 8.29 -8.42 -8.99
C THR A 81 8.45 -9.92 -9.09
N ASN A 82 7.90 -10.68 -8.14
CA ASN A 82 7.76 -12.11 -8.34
C ASN A 82 6.46 -12.38 -9.14
N LEU A 83 6.60 -12.83 -10.38
CA LEU A 83 5.47 -13.21 -11.24
C LEU A 83 5.00 -14.66 -10.99
N GLY A 84 5.56 -15.35 -10.00
CA GLY A 84 5.18 -16.72 -9.63
C GLY A 84 6.03 -17.82 -10.28
N ASN A 85 7.16 -17.49 -10.90
CA ASN A 85 8.13 -18.49 -11.37
C ASN A 85 9.23 -18.62 -10.31
N ILE A 86 9.01 -19.52 -9.34
CA ILE A 86 10.05 -20.08 -8.46
C ILE A 86 10.50 -21.39 -9.09
#